data_AF-A0A832ZY10-F1
#
_entry.id   AF-A0A832ZY10-F1
#
_cell.length_a   1.000
_cell.length_b   1.000
_cell.length_c   1.000
_cell.angle_alpha   90.00
_cell.angle_beta   90.00
_cell.angle_gamma   90.00
#
_symmetry.space_group_name_H-M   'P 1'
#
loop_
_entity.id
_entity.type
_entity.pdbx_description
1 polymer ?
#
loop_
_entity_poly.entity_id
_entity_poly.type
_entity_poly.pdbx_seq_one_letter_code
_entity_poly.pdbx_strand_id
1 'polypeptide(L)'
;MLFKKLSTVERVYNIGLEGSSLFNIFDHITLFVKEAEEDLIKLYDLRVLEKIPVKNIMTRDIITINKNESIDKLREYIEKYRHMGYPVVDDEGRLVGVVTFRDLEKGGGKKTIEDIMTPRDKLIFISPDTSASESQKIMARNDIGRLLVLDEKGDLIGIVSRGDIVRTYKIYSKGAAKIQTCSRISNFYFYDRNKDEKLKNLVDDLIMLLGGRDYIISEKGDYIEVLTKDWEPLVKIMMSGDRIDHISITTQTINILQVDIIREILKKIDEYAFEEIVLTDHITLIDEKSSIQRIITDVTLFNDSNKTFGTVTIRSDF
;
A
#
# COMPACT_ATOMS: atom_id res chain seq x y z
N MET A 1 21.61 -18.32 -14.09
CA MET A 1 21.29 -16.90 -13.79
C MET A 1 19.77 -16.77 -13.91
N LEU A 2 19.03 -16.92 -12.81
CA LEU A 2 17.56 -16.83 -12.83
C LEU A 2 17.16 -15.36 -12.68
N PHE A 3 16.81 -14.71 -13.79
CA PHE A 3 16.05 -13.48 -13.74
C PHE A 3 14.67 -13.80 -13.17
N LYS A 4 14.43 -13.47 -11.90
CA LYS A 4 13.06 -13.27 -11.43
C LYS A 4 12.46 -12.17 -12.30
N LYS A 5 11.39 -12.47 -13.03
CA LYS A 5 10.56 -11.43 -13.67
C LYS A 5 10.14 -10.47 -12.57
N LEU A 6 10.75 -9.29 -12.54
CA LEU A 6 10.22 -8.19 -11.74
C LEU A 6 8.83 -7.91 -12.29
N SER A 7 7.79 -8.03 -11.47
CA SER A 7 6.43 -7.68 -11.91
C SER A 7 6.29 -6.19 -11.76
N THR A 8 6.34 -5.41 -12.85
CA THR A 8 6.09 -3.96 -12.80
C THR A 8 4.59 -3.69 -12.80
N VAL A 9 4.14 -2.86 -11.86
CA VAL A 9 2.78 -2.32 -11.84
C VAL A 9 2.86 -0.80 -12.02
N GLU A 10 2.09 -0.26 -12.96
CA GLU A 10 2.01 1.16 -13.25
C GLU A 10 0.58 1.67 -13.05
N ARG A 11 0.43 2.82 -12.39
CA ARG A 11 -0.84 3.51 -12.14
C ARG A 11 -0.67 4.98 -12.49
N VAL A 12 -1.60 5.53 -13.26
CA VAL A 12 -1.60 6.95 -13.68
C VAL A 12 -2.84 7.62 -13.13
N TYR A 13 -2.66 8.75 -12.46
CA TYR A 13 -3.71 9.55 -11.83
C TYR A 13 -3.72 10.93 -12.45
N ASN A 14 -4.88 11.39 -12.91
CA ASN A 14 -5.06 12.80 -13.30
C ASN A 14 -5.45 13.59 -12.05
N ILE A 15 -4.75 14.68 -11.79
CA ILE A 15 -5.00 15.56 -10.64
C ILE A 15 -5.53 16.91 -11.12
N GLY A 16 -6.51 17.44 -10.37
CA GLY A 16 -7.01 18.80 -10.49
C GLY A 16 -7.10 19.39 -9.09
N LEU A 17 -6.37 20.46 -8.82
CA LEU A 17 -6.29 21.09 -7.50
C LEU A 17 -6.90 22.49 -7.54
N GLU A 18 -7.59 22.86 -6.46
CA GLU A 18 -8.04 24.24 -6.22
C GLU A 18 -6.92 25.01 -5.52
N GLY A 19 -6.42 26.06 -6.18
CA GLY A 19 -5.32 26.89 -5.70
C GLY A 19 -4.09 26.83 -6.60
N SER A 20 -3.30 27.90 -6.52
CA SER A 20 -2.19 28.21 -7.42
C SER A 20 -0.84 28.45 -6.72
N SER A 21 -0.70 28.12 -5.44
CA SER A 21 0.59 28.24 -4.75
C SER A 21 1.40 26.94 -4.86
N LEU A 22 2.73 27.07 -4.97
CA LEU A 22 3.62 25.91 -4.95
C LEU A 22 3.46 25.11 -3.65
N PHE A 23 3.25 25.79 -2.52
CA PHE A 23 2.99 25.12 -1.24
C PHE A 23 1.85 24.10 -1.29
N ASN A 24 0.69 24.50 -1.84
CA ASN A 24 -0.47 23.61 -1.90
C ASN A 24 -0.19 22.41 -2.81
N ILE A 25 0.47 22.64 -3.95
CA ILE A 25 0.86 21.58 -4.89
C ILE A 25 1.77 20.57 -4.21
N PHE A 26 2.82 21.04 -3.53
CA PHE A 26 3.75 20.18 -2.82
C PHE A 26 3.08 19.38 -1.71
N ASP A 27 2.15 19.97 -0.96
CA ASP A 27 1.41 19.27 0.10
C ASP A 27 0.52 18.16 -0.47
N HIS A 28 -0.21 18.43 -1.56
CA HIS A 28 -1.04 17.44 -2.24
C HIS A 28 -0.20 16.30 -2.84
N ILE A 29 0.92 16.60 -3.53
CA ILE A 29 1.83 15.57 -4.04
C ILE A 29 2.37 14.73 -2.88
N THR A 30 2.76 15.37 -1.77
CA THR A 30 3.26 14.69 -0.57
C THR A 30 2.21 13.74 0.00
N LEU A 31 0.94 14.13 0.02
CA LEU A 31 -0.16 13.27 0.44
C LEU A 31 -0.31 12.05 -0.48
N PHE A 32 -0.32 12.25 -1.80
CA PHE A 32 -0.36 11.15 -2.77
C PHE A 32 0.81 10.17 -2.62
N VAL A 33 2.01 10.68 -2.36
CA VAL A 33 3.21 9.85 -2.15
C VAL A 33 3.08 9.01 -0.88
N LYS A 34 2.54 9.58 0.21
CA LYS A 34 2.27 8.83 1.45
C LYS A 34 1.21 7.74 1.25
N GLU A 35 0.15 8.03 0.50
CA GLU A 35 -0.85 7.02 0.15
C GLU A 35 -0.23 5.90 -0.72
N ALA A 36 0.65 6.26 -1.65
CA ALA A 36 1.37 5.31 -2.49
C ALA A 36 2.29 4.39 -1.68
N GLU A 37 2.95 4.93 -0.65
CA GLU A 37 3.75 4.17 0.34
C GLU A 37 2.89 3.15 1.08
N GLU A 38 1.72 3.55 1.60
CA GLU A 38 0.81 2.61 2.26
C GLU A 38 0.30 1.51 1.33
N ASP A 39 0.06 1.84 0.07
CA ASP A 39 -0.38 0.89 -0.94
C ASP A 39 0.71 -0.11 -1.34
N LEU A 40 1.97 0.34 -1.40
CA LEU A 40 3.12 -0.54 -1.63
C LEU A 40 3.13 -1.66 -0.59
N ILE A 41 2.96 -1.30 0.69
CA ILE A 41 2.90 -2.24 1.82
C ILE A 41 1.77 -3.26 1.62
N LYS A 42 0.56 -2.79 1.29
CA LYS A 42 -0.63 -3.66 1.08
C LYS A 42 -0.43 -4.64 -0.10
N LEU A 43 0.20 -4.20 -1.19
CA LEU A 43 0.45 -5.05 -2.36
C LEU A 43 1.46 -6.18 -2.07
N TYR A 44 2.47 -5.92 -1.24
CA TYR A 44 3.40 -6.96 -0.76
C TYR A 44 2.75 -7.94 0.21
N ASP A 45 1.86 -7.44 1.07
CA ASP A 45 1.18 -8.26 2.08
C ASP A 45 0.22 -9.31 1.49
N LEU A 46 -0.30 -9.10 0.28
CA LEU A 46 -1.14 -10.09 -0.39
C LEU A 46 -0.41 -11.42 -0.69
N ARG A 47 0.92 -11.39 -0.86
CA ARG A 47 1.73 -12.62 -1.04
C ARG A 47 2.17 -13.25 0.28
N VAL A 48 2.04 -12.56 1.41
CA VAL A 48 2.41 -13.13 2.71
C VAL A 48 1.56 -14.36 3.03
N LEU A 49 0.26 -14.31 2.69
CA LEU A 49 -0.65 -15.44 2.88
C LEU A 49 -0.30 -16.66 2.00
N GLU A 50 0.48 -16.49 0.93
CA GLU A 50 0.95 -17.63 0.11
C GLU A 50 1.99 -18.48 0.84
N LYS A 51 2.74 -17.89 1.78
CA LYS A 51 3.82 -18.57 2.51
C LYS A 51 3.38 -19.09 3.88
N ILE A 52 2.19 -18.75 4.34
CA ILE A 52 1.67 -19.16 5.64
C ILE A 52 0.85 -20.44 5.46
N PRO A 53 1.32 -21.60 5.95
CA PRO A 53 0.52 -22.82 5.92
C PRO A 53 -0.62 -22.75 6.95
N VAL A 54 -1.75 -23.35 6.62
CA VAL A 54 -2.96 -23.34 7.46
C VAL A 54 -2.70 -23.93 8.85
N LYS A 55 -1.81 -24.91 9.00
CA LYS A 55 -1.44 -25.50 10.32
C LYS A 55 -0.90 -24.49 11.35
N ASN A 56 -0.43 -23.33 10.89
CA ASN A 56 0.07 -22.25 11.73
C ASN A 56 -1.04 -21.32 12.22
N ILE A 57 -2.22 -21.36 11.60
CA ILE A 57 -3.31 -20.41 11.84
C ILE A 57 -4.66 -21.09 12.18
N MET A 58 -4.77 -22.40 11.98
CA MET A 58 -5.98 -23.16 12.29
C MET A 58 -6.22 -23.27 13.79
N THR A 59 -7.48 -23.32 14.18
CA THR A 59 -7.91 -23.70 15.53
C THR A 59 -7.81 -25.22 15.67
N ARG A 60 -7.10 -25.69 16.70
CA ARG A 60 -6.87 -27.14 16.97
C ARG A 60 -7.84 -27.72 18.00
N ASP A 61 -8.32 -26.90 18.92
CA ASP A 61 -9.33 -27.30 19.92
C ASP A 61 -10.72 -27.25 19.28
N ILE A 62 -11.07 -28.34 18.59
CA ILE A 62 -12.29 -28.41 17.80
C ILE A 62 -13.44 -28.90 18.67
N ILE A 63 -14.50 -28.11 18.73
CA ILE A 63 -15.76 -28.53 19.36
C ILE A 63 -16.56 -29.29 18.32
N THR A 64 -16.83 -30.57 18.59
CA THR A 64 -17.63 -31.46 17.74
C THR A 64 -18.97 -31.79 18.39
N ILE A 65 -19.95 -32.17 17.58
CA ILE A 65 -21.25 -32.68 18.01
C ILE A 65 -21.41 -34.13 17.53
N ASN A 66 -22.03 -35.01 18.32
CA ASN A 66 -22.21 -36.40 17.90
C ASN A 66 -23.46 -36.52 17.01
N LYS A 67 -23.38 -37.37 15.97
CA LYS A 67 -24.44 -37.54 14.96
C LYS A 67 -25.78 -38.01 15.56
N ASN A 68 -25.73 -38.76 16.66
CA ASN A 68 -26.88 -39.35 17.34
C ASN A 68 -27.54 -38.37 18.33
N GLU A 69 -26.91 -37.22 18.62
CA GLU A 69 -27.51 -36.19 19.48
C GLU A 69 -28.76 -35.58 18.83
N SER A 70 -29.65 -35.03 19.66
CA SER A 70 -30.88 -34.39 19.18
C SER A 70 -30.57 -33.05 18.51
N ILE A 71 -31.48 -32.60 17.65
CA ILE A 71 -31.40 -31.28 17.01
C ILE A 71 -31.34 -30.14 18.06
N ASP A 72 -32.00 -30.29 19.21
CA ASP A 72 -31.96 -29.29 20.29
C ASP A 72 -30.55 -29.11 20.85
N LYS A 73 -29.73 -30.15 20.81
CA LYS A 73 -28.34 -30.09 21.26
C LYS A 73 -27.52 -29.10 20.44
N LEU A 74 -27.80 -28.97 19.14
CA LEU A 74 -27.17 -27.95 18.31
C LEU A 74 -27.50 -26.53 18.79
N ARG A 75 -28.74 -26.28 19.23
CA ARG A 75 -29.12 -24.97 19.79
C ARG A 75 -28.35 -24.66 21.06
N GLU A 76 -28.25 -25.63 21.97
CA GLU A 76 -27.45 -25.50 23.20
C GLU A 76 -25.98 -25.17 22.89
N TYR A 77 -25.40 -25.84 21.90
CA TYR A 77 -24.01 -25.59 21.50
C TYR A 77 -23.83 -24.19 20.92
N ILE A 78 -24.74 -23.74 20.05
CA ILE A 78 -24.72 -22.38 19.49
C ILE A 78 -24.82 -21.34 20.61
N GLU A 79 -25.69 -21.54 21.59
CA GLU A 79 -25.83 -20.64 22.74
C GLU A 79 -24.57 -20.62 23.62
N LYS A 80 -24.02 -21.80 23.91
CA LYS A 80 -22.88 -21.99 24.81
C LYS A 80 -21.56 -21.50 24.20
N TYR A 81 -21.26 -21.92 22.97
CA TYR A 81 -19.96 -21.69 22.34
C TYR A 81 -20.00 -20.59 21.27
N ARG A 82 -21.17 -20.06 20.93
CA ARG A 82 -21.36 -18.95 19.99
C ARG A 82 -20.83 -19.23 18.57
N HIS A 83 -20.64 -20.50 18.20
CA HIS A 83 -20.30 -20.89 16.83
C HIS A 83 -21.56 -21.29 16.07
N MET A 84 -21.71 -20.78 14.85
CA MET A 84 -22.87 -21.05 13.98
C MET A 84 -22.84 -22.40 13.25
N GLY A 85 -21.92 -23.30 13.60
CA GLY A 85 -21.80 -24.62 12.99
C GLY A 85 -20.61 -25.41 13.52
N TYR A 86 -20.74 -26.74 13.48
CA TYR A 86 -19.89 -27.72 14.16
C TYR A 86 -19.63 -28.93 13.26
N PRO A 87 -18.42 -29.50 13.29
CA PRO A 87 -18.17 -30.83 12.73
C PRO A 87 -18.96 -31.88 13.51
N VAL A 88 -19.51 -32.85 12.79
CA VAL A 88 -20.29 -33.95 13.32
C VAL A 88 -19.45 -35.21 13.33
N VAL A 89 -19.39 -35.90 14.47
CA VAL A 89 -18.63 -37.15 14.65
C VAL A 89 -19.54 -38.33 14.97
N ASP A 90 -19.09 -39.55 14.69
CA ASP A 90 -19.71 -40.77 15.20
C ASP A 90 -19.25 -41.11 16.63
N ASP A 91 -19.69 -42.27 17.14
CA ASP A 91 -19.39 -42.73 18.49
C ASP A 91 -17.90 -43.09 18.68
N GLU A 92 -17.19 -43.39 17.58
CA GLU A 92 -15.75 -43.60 17.56
C GLU A 92 -14.95 -42.29 17.38
N GLY A 93 -15.63 -41.14 17.29
CA GLY A 93 -15.00 -39.82 17.13
C GLY A 93 -14.58 -39.49 15.70
N ARG A 94 -14.98 -40.31 14.70
CA ARG A 94 -14.65 -40.07 13.29
C ARG A 94 -15.57 -39.01 12.72
N LEU A 95 -15.01 -38.08 11.95
CA LEU A 95 -15.77 -37.02 11.29
C LEU A 95 -16.70 -37.59 10.20
N VAL A 96 -18.01 -37.44 10.38
CA VAL A 96 -19.07 -37.92 9.47
C VAL A 96 -19.86 -36.82 8.77
N GLY A 97 -19.74 -35.57 9.21
CA GLY A 97 -20.45 -34.46 8.56
C GLY A 97 -20.16 -33.09 9.18
N VAL A 98 -20.92 -32.08 8.77
CA VAL A 98 -20.97 -30.74 9.37
C VAL A 98 -22.42 -30.32 9.51
N VAL A 99 -22.75 -29.70 10.63
CA VAL A 99 -24.07 -29.12 10.86
C VAL A 99 -23.94 -27.63 11.21
N THR A 100 -24.85 -26.81 10.71
CA THR A 100 -24.86 -25.36 10.89
C THR A 100 -26.21 -24.88 11.43
N PHE A 101 -26.26 -23.66 11.95
CA PHE A 101 -27.51 -23.03 12.38
C PHE A 101 -28.58 -23.02 11.28
N ARG A 102 -28.17 -22.85 10.01
CA ARG A 102 -29.09 -22.87 8.85
C ARG A 102 -29.74 -24.25 8.64
N ASP A 103 -29.07 -25.32 9.08
CA ASP A 103 -29.61 -26.67 8.94
C ASP A 103 -30.78 -26.93 9.91
N LEU A 104 -30.95 -26.11 10.97
CA LEU A 104 -32.11 -26.17 11.86
C LEU A 104 -33.44 -25.93 11.11
N GLU A 105 -33.41 -25.16 10.02
CA GLU A 105 -34.58 -24.91 9.17
C GLU A 105 -35.08 -26.17 8.45
N LYS A 106 -34.20 -27.18 8.30
CA LYS A 106 -34.54 -28.46 7.66
C LYS A 106 -35.32 -29.41 8.59
N GLY A 107 -35.61 -28.99 9.83
CA GLY A 107 -36.05 -29.84 10.95
C GLY A 107 -37.47 -30.42 10.92
N GLY A 108 -38.23 -30.28 9.83
CA GLY A 108 -39.61 -30.80 9.74
C GLY A 108 -39.70 -32.33 9.86
N GLY A 109 -39.88 -32.86 11.08
CA GLY A 109 -40.03 -34.29 11.37
C GLY A 109 -38.71 -35.05 11.64
N LYS A 110 -37.58 -34.36 11.62
CA LYS A 110 -36.24 -34.93 11.88
C LYS A 110 -35.93 -34.93 13.38
N LYS A 111 -35.11 -35.88 13.84
CA LYS A 111 -34.86 -36.08 15.28
C LYS A 111 -33.41 -35.83 15.69
N THR A 112 -32.47 -36.15 14.82
CA THR A 112 -31.03 -36.21 15.14
C THR A 112 -30.21 -35.23 14.31
N ILE A 113 -28.97 -35.01 14.73
CA ILE A 113 -27.99 -34.23 13.95
C ILE A 113 -27.71 -34.87 12.60
N GLU A 114 -27.62 -36.21 12.53
CA GLU A 114 -27.41 -36.97 11.28
C GLU A 114 -28.48 -36.63 10.23
N ASP A 115 -29.72 -36.40 10.65
CA ASP A 115 -30.84 -36.09 9.74
C ASP A 115 -30.69 -34.73 9.03
N ILE A 116 -29.98 -33.77 9.63
CA ILE A 116 -29.88 -32.38 9.15
C ILE A 116 -28.47 -32.00 8.67
N MET A 117 -27.44 -32.77 9.03
CA MET A 117 -26.06 -32.46 8.66
C MET A 117 -25.81 -32.54 7.14
N THR A 118 -24.77 -31.85 6.70
CA THR A 118 -24.14 -32.11 5.41
C THR A 118 -23.18 -33.30 5.60
N PRO A 119 -23.37 -34.42 4.89
CA PRO A 119 -22.56 -35.62 5.06
C PRO A 119 -21.14 -35.45 4.51
N ARG A 120 -20.20 -36.24 5.05
CA ARG A 120 -18.75 -36.15 4.78
C ARG A 120 -18.39 -36.11 3.29
N ASP A 121 -19.07 -36.90 2.46
CA ASP A 121 -18.83 -37.03 1.02
C ASP A 121 -19.09 -35.72 0.24
N LYS A 122 -19.83 -34.78 0.84
CA LYS A 122 -20.14 -33.45 0.26
C LYS A 122 -19.29 -32.33 0.85
N LEU A 123 -18.39 -32.64 1.78
CA LEU A 123 -17.55 -31.65 2.43
C LEU A 123 -16.27 -31.38 1.64
N ILE A 124 -15.76 -30.16 1.80
CA ILE A 124 -14.48 -29.74 1.24
C ILE A 124 -13.44 -29.74 2.36
N PHE A 125 -12.34 -30.44 2.11
CA PHE A 125 -11.22 -30.58 3.02
C PHE A 125 -9.96 -29.95 2.44
N ILE A 126 -9.08 -29.51 3.32
CA ILE A 126 -7.74 -29.04 2.98
C ILE A 126 -6.68 -29.74 3.82
N SER A 127 -5.44 -29.72 3.34
CA SER A 127 -4.28 -30.22 4.08
C SER A 127 -3.76 -29.14 5.06
N PRO A 128 -3.10 -29.52 6.17
CA PRO A 128 -2.38 -28.59 7.04
C PRO A 128 -1.36 -27.71 6.31
N ASP A 129 -0.82 -28.16 5.18
CA ASP A 129 0.17 -27.44 4.39
C ASP A 129 -0.44 -26.55 3.29
N THR A 130 -1.77 -26.59 3.09
CA THR A 130 -2.45 -25.62 2.22
C THR A 130 -2.16 -24.19 2.70
N SER A 131 -1.81 -23.29 1.79
CA SER A 131 -1.50 -21.91 2.17
C SER A 131 -2.76 -21.14 2.57
N ALA A 132 -2.61 -20.11 3.40
CA ALA A 132 -3.71 -19.24 3.80
C ALA A 132 -4.38 -18.59 2.58
N SER A 133 -3.60 -18.16 1.58
CA SER A 133 -4.10 -17.61 0.31
C SER A 133 -4.93 -18.64 -0.48
N GLU A 134 -4.45 -19.88 -0.59
CA GLU A 134 -5.21 -20.92 -1.28
C GLU A 134 -6.48 -21.30 -0.51
N SER A 135 -6.42 -21.37 0.82
CA SER A 135 -7.60 -21.61 1.65
C SER A 135 -8.67 -20.52 1.45
N GLN A 136 -8.27 -19.25 1.29
CA GLN A 136 -9.18 -18.14 0.98
C GLN A 136 -9.83 -18.30 -0.40
N LYS A 137 -9.06 -18.71 -1.42
CA LYS A 137 -9.58 -18.97 -2.77
C LYS A 137 -10.59 -20.11 -2.76
N ILE A 138 -10.30 -21.20 -2.05
CA ILE A 138 -11.22 -22.33 -1.89
C ILE A 138 -12.51 -21.86 -1.20
N MET A 139 -12.40 -21.09 -0.11
CA MET A 139 -13.56 -20.51 0.57
C MET A 139 -14.42 -19.65 -0.36
N ALA A 140 -13.80 -18.76 -1.14
CA ALA A 140 -14.50 -17.85 -2.05
C ALA A 140 -15.17 -18.59 -3.21
N ARG A 141 -14.48 -19.56 -3.82
CA ARG A 141 -15.01 -20.34 -4.95
C ARG A 141 -16.21 -21.20 -4.58
N ASN A 142 -16.28 -21.65 -3.32
CA ASN A 142 -17.32 -22.56 -2.85
C ASN A 142 -18.36 -21.87 -1.94
N ASP A 143 -18.27 -20.55 -1.76
CA ASP A 143 -19.10 -19.75 -0.84
C ASP A 143 -19.20 -20.33 0.59
N ILE A 144 -18.06 -20.76 1.13
CA ILE A 144 -17.97 -21.33 2.49
C ILE A 144 -17.14 -20.43 3.40
N GLY A 145 -17.56 -20.32 4.67
CA GLY A 145 -16.90 -19.45 5.65
C GLY A 145 -15.77 -20.10 6.45
N ARG A 146 -15.67 -21.42 6.42
CA ARG A 146 -14.74 -22.24 7.20
C ARG A 146 -14.35 -23.48 6.41
N LEU A 147 -13.11 -23.93 6.59
CA LEU A 147 -12.57 -25.15 6.02
C LEU A 147 -12.11 -26.09 7.13
N LEU A 148 -12.40 -27.37 6.94
CA LEU A 148 -11.91 -28.45 7.79
C LEU A 148 -10.52 -28.88 7.32
N VAL A 149 -9.61 -29.06 8.26
CA VAL A 149 -8.22 -29.45 8.01
C VAL A 149 -8.03 -30.89 8.41
N LEU A 150 -7.69 -31.75 7.45
CA LEU A 150 -7.41 -33.15 7.68
C LEU A 150 -5.91 -33.44 7.56
N ASP A 151 -5.41 -34.32 8.40
CA ASP A 151 -4.05 -34.85 8.23
C ASP A 151 -3.96 -35.91 7.11
N GLU A 152 -2.77 -36.49 6.91
CA GLU A 152 -2.54 -37.53 5.89
C GLU A 152 -3.32 -38.83 6.15
N LYS A 153 -3.74 -39.08 7.40
CA LYS A 153 -4.55 -40.24 7.79
C LYS A 153 -6.04 -39.99 7.60
N GLY A 154 -6.45 -38.75 7.33
CA GLY A 154 -7.84 -38.33 7.16
C GLY A 154 -8.52 -37.89 8.45
N ASP A 155 -7.75 -37.73 9.53
CA ASP A 155 -8.22 -37.30 10.85
C ASP A 155 -8.42 -35.78 10.87
N LEU A 156 -9.49 -35.32 11.52
CA LEU A 156 -9.78 -33.89 11.65
C LEU A 156 -8.86 -33.25 12.70
N ILE A 157 -7.89 -32.45 12.24
CA ILE A 157 -6.87 -31.84 13.11
C ILE A 157 -7.03 -30.33 13.29
N GLY A 158 -7.91 -29.68 12.52
CA GLY A 158 -8.18 -28.27 12.72
C GLY A 158 -9.31 -27.70 11.89
N ILE A 159 -9.64 -26.44 12.17
CA ILE A 159 -10.56 -25.61 11.38
C ILE A 159 -9.90 -24.26 11.13
N VAL A 160 -10.01 -23.76 9.90
CA VAL A 160 -9.62 -22.39 9.54
C VAL A 160 -10.82 -21.63 9.00
N SER A 161 -11.01 -20.40 9.46
CA SER A 161 -12.10 -19.51 9.05
C SER A 161 -11.59 -18.27 8.32
N ARG A 162 -12.50 -17.57 7.62
CA ARG A 162 -12.22 -16.24 7.07
C ARG A 162 -11.67 -15.27 8.13
N GLY A 163 -12.17 -15.37 9.37
CA GLY A 163 -11.71 -14.54 10.48
C GLY A 163 -10.26 -14.81 10.86
N ASP A 164 -9.82 -16.06 10.81
CA ASP A 164 -8.44 -16.45 11.12
C ASP A 164 -7.48 -15.91 10.05
N ILE A 165 -7.88 -15.95 8.78
CA ILE A 165 -7.11 -15.39 7.66
C ILE A 165 -6.99 -13.87 7.82
N VAL A 166 -8.07 -13.15 8.13
CA VAL A 166 -8.05 -11.69 8.35
C VAL A 166 -7.20 -11.32 9.56
N ARG A 167 -7.31 -12.07 10.67
CA ARG A 167 -6.48 -11.87 11.87
C ARG A 167 -5.00 -12.10 11.55
N THR A 168 -4.69 -13.16 10.82
CA THR A 168 -3.35 -13.49 10.35
C THR A 168 -2.80 -12.34 9.51
N TYR A 169 -3.56 -11.88 8.50
CA TYR A 169 -3.17 -10.72 7.71
C TYR A 169 -2.79 -9.54 8.61
N LYS A 170 -3.64 -9.15 9.58
CA LYS A 170 -3.34 -8.05 10.51
C LYS A 170 -2.10 -8.26 11.39
N ILE A 171 -1.74 -9.50 11.73
CA ILE A 171 -0.55 -9.81 12.53
C ILE A 171 0.70 -9.70 11.66
N TYR A 172 0.65 -10.23 10.44
CA TYR A 172 1.83 -10.26 9.56
C TYR A 172 2.00 -8.97 8.74
N SER A 173 0.93 -8.23 8.46
CA SER A 173 0.95 -6.89 7.85
C SER A 173 1.42 -5.81 8.82
N LYS A 174 1.57 -6.12 10.12
CA LYS A 174 2.03 -5.17 11.14
C LYS A 174 3.54 -4.90 11.08
N GLY A 175 4.28 -5.57 10.21
CA GLY A 175 5.54 -5.06 9.69
C GLY A 175 5.25 -4.12 8.52
N ALA A 176 4.73 -2.92 8.79
CA ALA A 176 4.65 -1.87 7.79
C ALA A 176 6.07 -1.68 7.24
N ALA A 177 6.27 -1.99 5.96
CA ALA A 177 7.59 -1.86 5.35
C ALA A 177 8.06 -0.43 5.60
N LYS A 178 9.17 -0.27 6.33
CA LYS A 178 9.73 1.06 6.55
C LYS A 178 10.47 1.48 5.30
N ILE A 179 10.28 2.73 4.88
CA ILE A 179 11.14 3.35 3.88
C ILE A 179 12.55 3.44 4.45
N GLN A 180 13.48 2.72 3.81
CA GLN A 180 14.90 2.81 4.10
C GLN A 180 15.52 4.05 3.49
N THR A 181 15.08 4.41 2.28
CA THR A 181 15.64 5.53 1.53
C THR A 181 14.56 6.22 0.72
N CYS A 182 14.55 7.54 0.78
CA CYS A 182 13.74 8.41 -0.07
C CYS A 182 14.65 9.42 -0.75
N SER A 183 14.46 9.62 -2.05
CA SER A 183 15.06 10.73 -2.79
C SER A 183 14.00 11.39 -3.65
N ARG A 184 13.87 12.72 -3.54
CA ARG A 184 13.01 13.54 -4.38
C ARG A 184 13.83 14.58 -5.10
N ILE A 185 13.63 14.67 -6.41
CA ILE A 185 14.15 15.73 -7.27
C ILE A 185 12.94 16.44 -7.87
N SER A 186 12.80 17.73 -7.61
CA SER A 186 11.70 18.57 -8.08
C SER A 186 12.23 19.59 -9.07
N ASN A 187 11.87 19.47 -10.35
CA ASN A 187 12.26 20.44 -11.38
C ASN A 187 11.12 21.43 -11.64
N PHE A 188 11.48 22.69 -11.83
CA PHE A 188 10.60 23.81 -12.10
C PHE A 188 10.96 24.41 -13.45
N TYR A 189 10.05 24.29 -14.40
CA TYR A 189 10.13 24.93 -15.70
C TYR A 189 9.21 26.14 -15.72
N PHE A 190 9.73 27.26 -16.21
CA PHE A 190 9.05 28.55 -16.14
C PHE A 190 8.71 29.05 -17.54
N TYR A 191 7.52 29.61 -17.67
CA TYR A 191 6.98 30.18 -18.90
C TYR A 191 6.40 31.56 -18.60
N ASP A 192 6.92 32.57 -19.30
CA ASP A 192 6.54 33.97 -19.15
C ASP A 192 7.11 34.76 -20.35
N ARG A 193 6.44 35.84 -20.77
CA ARG A 193 6.96 36.71 -21.85
C ARG A 193 8.33 37.30 -21.52
N ASN A 194 8.57 37.63 -20.26
CA ASN A 194 9.83 38.18 -19.77
C ASN A 194 10.62 37.13 -18.97
N LYS A 195 10.50 35.84 -19.34
CA LYS A 195 11.10 34.70 -18.65
C LYS A 195 12.56 34.91 -18.27
N ASP A 196 13.41 35.29 -19.23
CA ASP A 196 14.86 35.34 -19.03
C ASP A 196 15.26 36.39 -17.97
N GLU A 197 14.62 37.56 -17.97
CA GLU A 197 14.87 38.62 -16.98
C GLU A 197 14.36 38.22 -15.59
N LYS A 198 13.12 37.70 -15.51
CA LYS A 198 12.56 37.22 -14.24
C LYS A 198 13.40 36.10 -13.64
N LEU A 199 13.84 35.13 -14.44
CA LEU A 199 14.65 34.02 -13.97
C LEU A 199 16.02 34.47 -13.47
N LYS A 200 16.66 35.41 -14.16
CA LYS A 200 17.93 35.96 -13.71
C LYS A 200 17.79 36.61 -12.33
N ASN A 201 16.81 37.48 -12.15
CA ASN A 201 16.54 38.14 -10.87
C ASN A 201 16.19 37.12 -9.77
N LEU A 202 15.37 36.12 -10.09
CA LEU A 202 15.04 35.03 -9.17
C LEU A 202 16.30 34.27 -8.72
N VAL A 203 17.18 33.93 -9.65
CA VAL A 203 18.43 33.22 -9.34
C VAL A 203 19.33 34.06 -8.45
N ASP A 204 19.49 35.35 -8.73
CA ASP A 204 20.27 36.26 -7.90
C ASP A 204 19.70 36.34 -6.47
N ASP A 205 18.39 36.44 -6.33
CA ASP A 205 17.69 36.42 -5.04
C ASP A 205 17.87 35.09 -4.29
N LEU A 206 17.79 33.96 -4.99
CA LEU A 206 18.00 32.63 -4.41
C LEU A 206 19.45 32.46 -3.95
N ILE A 207 20.42 32.90 -4.76
CA ILE A 207 21.85 32.91 -4.40
C ILE A 207 22.07 33.76 -3.16
N MET A 208 21.46 34.95 -3.07
CA MET A 208 21.57 35.82 -1.89
C MET A 208 20.93 35.19 -0.65
N LEU A 209 19.73 34.61 -0.81
CA LEU A 209 18.99 33.91 0.25
C LEU A 209 19.80 32.75 0.84
N LEU A 210 20.45 31.97 -0.04
CA LEU A 210 21.14 30.74 0.32
C LEU A 210 22.60 31.01 0.73
N GLY A 211 23.34 31.80 -0.04
CA GLY A 211 24.73 32.16 0.25
C GLY A 211 24.91 32.89 1.59
N GLY A 212 23.90 33.63 2.05
CA GLY A 212 23.90 34.28 3.36
C GLY A 212 23.78 33.33 4.56
N ARG A 213 23.65 32.02 4.36
CA ARG A 213 23.38 31.02 5.41
C ARG A 213 24.37 29.85 5.41
N ASP A 214 25.62 30.12 5.02
CA ASP A 214 26.73 29.15 4.95
C ASP A 214 26.52 27.99 3.95
N TYR A 215 25.67 28.16 2.93
CA TYR A 215 25.57 27.21 1.81
C TYR A 215 26.72 27.44 0.83
N ILE A 216 27.20 26.37 0.21
CA ILE A 216 28.31 26.43 -0.74
C ILE A 216 27.75 26.56 -2.15
N ILE A 217 28.21 27.56 -2.89
CA ILE A 217 27.82 27.77 -4.29
C ILE A 217 28.96 27.28 -5.19
N SER A 218 28.63 26.43 -6.15
CA SER A 218 29.54 25.90 -7.15
C SER A 218 28.99 26.19 -8.55
N GLU A 219 29.74 26.94 -9.35
CA GLU A 219 29.39 27.21 -10.75
C GLU A 219 30.14 26.26 -11.67
N LYS A 220 29.41 25.64 -12.60
CA LYS A 220 29.94 24.84 -13.71
C LYS A 220 29.31 25.30 -15.01
N GLY A 221 29.91 24.94 -16.15
CA GLY A 221 29.44 25.40 -17.46
C GLY A 221 27.95 25.14 -17.71
N ASP A 222 27.45 23.98 -17.29
CA ASP A 222 26.07 23.55 -17.57
C ASP A 222 25.10 23.79 -16.40
N TYR A 223 25.59 24.24 -15.23
CA TYR A 223 24.74 24.47 -14.05
C TYR A 223 25.42 25.26 -12.92
N ILE A 224 24.60 25.91 -12.10
CA ILE A 224 24.99 26.43 -10.77
C ILE A 224 24.38 25.53 -9.71
N GLU A 225 25.16 25.10 -8.72
CA GLU A 225 24.72 24.19 -7.67
C GLU A 225 24.93 24.82 -6.29
N VAL A 226 23.90 24.74 -5.46
CA VAL A 226 23.92 25.14 -4.06
C VAL A 226 23.91 23.89 -3.19
N LEU A 227 24.95 23.74 -2.39
CA LEU A 227 25.22 22.59 -1.54
C LEU A 227 25.02 22.95 -0.06
N THR A 228 24.53 22.00 0.72
CA THR A 228 24.52 22.08 2.19
C THR A 228 25.95 22.06 2.74
N LYS A 229 26.10 22.30 4.05
CA LYS A 229 27.39 22.18 4.76
C LYS A 229 28.02 20.79 4.66
N ASP A 230 27.19 19.77 4.50
CA ASP A 230 27.59 18.37 4.37
C ASP A 230 27.81 17.97 2.91
N TRP A 231 27.92 18.94 2.00
CA TRP A 231 28.13 18.75 0.55
C TRP A 231 26.98 18.03 -0.16
N GLU A 232 25.77 18.09 0.39
CA GLU A 232 24.58 17.55 -0.28
C GLU A 232 23.95 18.59 -1.22
N PRO A 233 23.59 18.24 -2.47
CA PRO A 233 22.87 19.13 -3.36
C PRO A 233 21.50 19.52 -2.81
N LEU A 234 21.24 20.83 -2.72
CA LEU A 234 19.96 21.40 -2.31
C LEU A 234 19.21 22.00 -3.50
N VAL A 235 19.86 22.92 -4.21
CA VAL A 235 19.29 23.60 -5.38
C VAL A 235 20.27 23.50 -6.54
N LYS A 236 19.76 23.24 -7.74
CA LYS A 236 20.54 23.25 -8.97
C LYS A 236 19.85 24.11 -10.01
N ILE A 237 20.55 25.08 -10.55
CA ILE A 237 20.08 25.95 -11.63
C ILE A 237 20.72 25.41 -12.90
N MET A 238 19.91 24.82 -13.76
CA MET A 238 20.39 24.20 -14.99
C MET A 238 20.49 25.25 -16.10
N MET A 239 21.60 25.23 -16.83
CA MET A 239 21.90 26.19 -17.89
C MET A 239 21.82 25.51 -19.26
N SER A 240 21.38 26.27 -20.27
CA SER A 240 21.43 25.90 -21.69
C SER A 240 22.12 27.03 -22.45
N GLY A 241 23.44 26.90 -22.61
CA GLY A 241 24.30 28.03 -22.98
C GLY A 241 24.24 29.12 -21.89
N ASP A 242 23.98 30.36 -22.29
CA ASP A 242 23.93 31.51 -21.36
C ASP A 242 22.55 31.73 -20.71
N ARG A 243 21.59 30.81 -20.92
CA ARG A 243 20.22 30.93 -20.41
C ARG A 243 19.93 29.90 -19.34
N ILE A 244 19.10 30.30 -18.38
CA ILE A 244 18.57 29.41 -17.36
C ILE A 244 17.46 28.56 -17.99
N ASP A 245 17.64 27.24 -17.97
CA ASP A 245 16.68 26.28 -18.49
C ASP A 245 15.57 25.98 -17.47
N HIS A 246 15.98 25.46 -16.30
CA HIS A 246 15.10 25.14 -15.19
C HIS A 246 15.84 25.20 -13.85
N ILE A 247 15.07 25.20 -12.76
CA ILE A 247 15.59 25.10 -11.39
C ILE A 247 15.18 23.74 -10.84
N SER A 248 16.09 23.06 -10.14
CA SER A 248 15.83 21.79 -9.46
C SER A 248 16.06 21.93 -7.96
N ILE A 249 15.20 21.32 -7.16
CA ILE A 249 15.40 21.15 -5.73
C ILE A 249 15.57 19.65 -5.44
N THR A 250 16.59 19.28 -4.68
CA THR A 250 16.85 17.90 -4.27
C THR A 250 16.68 17.74 -2.77
N THR A 251 16.02 16.66 -2.34
CA THR A 251 15.81 16.38 -0.93
C THR A 251 15.71 14.88 -0.64
N GLN A 252 16.06 14.50 0.59
CA GLN A 252 15.86 13.14 1.12
C GLN A 252 14.56 13.01 1.93
N THR A 253 13.73 14.06 1.98
CA THR A 253 12.40 14.01 2.64
C THR A 253 11.26 13.88 1.63
N ILE A 254 10.23 13.10 1.99
CA ILE A 254 8.97 13.03 1.26
C ILE A 254 8.23 14.36 1.39
N ASN A 255 8.20 14.94 2.60
CA ASN A 255 7.57 16.22 2.88
C ASN A 255 8.62 17.32 2.86
N ILE A 256 8.85 17.88 1.68
CA ILE A 256 9.82 18.95 1.49
C ILE A 256 9.47 20.21 2.29
N LEU A 257 8.18 20.42 2.57
CA LEU A 257 7.74 21.55 3.37
C LEU A 257 8.22 21.44 4.81
N GLN A 258 8.72 20.30 5.32
CA GLN A 258 9.34 20.27 6.66
C GLN A 258 10.74 20.90 6.70
N VAL A 259 11.32 21.18 5.54
CA VAL A 259 12.63 21.83 5.44
C VAL A 259 12.39 23.33 5.28
N ASP A 260 12.63 24.09 6.35
CA ASP A 260 12.31 25.53 6.41
C ASP A 260 12.92 26.31 5.24
N ILE A 261 14.16 26.00 4.85
CA ILE A 261 14.81 26.68 3.73
C ILE A 261 14.10 26.42 2.38
N ILE A 262 13.53 25.23 2.18
CA ILE A 262 12.77 24.94 0.97
C ILE A 262 11.48 25.76 0.96
N ARG A 263 10.79 25.89 2.09
CA ARG A 263 9.61 26.77 2.15
C ARG A 263 9.96 28.20 1.72
N GLU A 264 11.09 28.72 2.17
CA GLU A 264 11.56 30.04 1.78
C GLU A 264 11.89 30.12 0.28
N ILE A 265 12.52 29.08 -0.29
CA ILE A 265 12.77 28.99 -1.74
C ILE A 265 11.45 28.99 -2.53
N LEU A 266 10.48 28.15 -2.15
CA LEU A 266 9.18 28.06 -2.84
C LEU A 266 8.44 29.40 -2.78
N LYS A 267 8.43 30.04 -1.60
CA LYS A 267 7.85 31.37 -1.44
C LYS A 267 8.54 32.40 -2.33
N LYS A 268 9.87 32.36 -2.41
CA LYS A 268 10.65 33.25 -3.27
C LYS A 268 10.30 33.03 -4.74
N ILE A 269 10.10 31.79 -5.18
CA ILE A 269 9.65 31.49 -6.55
C ILE A 269 8.25 32.07 -6.80
N ASP A 270 7.30 31.86 -5.88
CA ASP A 270 5.93 32.36 -5.99
C ASP A 270 5.88 33.91 -6.11
N GLU A 271 6.79 34.64 -5.45
CA GLU A 271 6.87 36.11 -5.50
C GLU A 271 7.11 36.68 -6.91
N TYR A 272 7.68 35.90 -7.83
CA TYR A 272 7.96 36.34 -9.21
C TYR A 272 6.77 36.21 -10.16
N ALA A 273 5.70 35.53 -9.74
CA ALA A 273 4.44 35.40 -10.46
C ALA A 273 4.63 35.13 -11.97
N PHE A 274 5.31 34.04 -12.31
CA PHE A 274 5.44 33.58 -13.71
C PHE A 274 4.07 33.21 -14.27
N GLU A 275 3.79 33.52 -15.54
CA GLU A 275 2.50 33.18 -16.18
C GLU A 275 2.15 31.69 -16.03
N GLU A 276 3.13 30.81 -16.24
CA GLU A 276 3.01 29.37 -16.05
C GLU A 276 4.28 28.76 -15.43
N ILE A 277 4.08 27.80 -14.51
CA ILE A 277 5.16 26.99 -13.93
C ILE A 277 4.78 25.51 -14.09
N VAL A 278 5.63 24.75 -14.76
CA VAL A 278 5.51 23.29 -14.85
C VAL A 278 6.47 22.66 -13.84
N LEU A 279 5.90 21.90 -12.92
CA LEU A 279 6.61 21.15 -11.91
C LEU A 279 6.69 19.67 -12.32
N THR A 280 7.89 19.11 -12.25
CA THR A 280 8.09 17.67 -12.40
C THR A 280 8.82 17.10 -11.18
N ASP A 281 8.24 16.13 -10.49
CA ASP A 281 8.94 15.38 -9.45
C ASP A 281 9.38 14.02 -9.96
N HIS A 282 10.59 13.64 -9.56
CA HIS A 282 11.05 12.25 -9.58
C HIS A 282 11.33 11.82 -8.14
N ILE A 283 10.42 11.02 -7.58
CA ILE A 283 10.52 10.50 -6.21
C ILE A 283 10.81 9.01 -6.29
N THR A 284 11.85 8.58 -5.58
CA THR A 284 12.18 7.16 -5.43
C THR A 284 12.07 6.78 -3.97
N LEU A 285 11.27 5.76 -3.71
CA LEU A 285 11.10 5.13 -2.41
C LEU A 285 11.70 3.72 -2.46
N ILE A 286 12.57 3.42 -1.50
CA ILE A 286 13.15 2.10 -1.31
C ILE A 286 12.74 1.60 0.07
N ASP A 287 12.06 0.46 0.13
CA ASP A 287 11.63 -0.15 1.38
C ASP A 287 12.68 -1.13 1.95
N GLU A 288 12.42 -1.63 3.16
CA GLU A 288 13.28 -2.62 3.82
C GLU A 288 13.41 -3.98 3.14
N LYS A 289 12.53 -4.27 2.18
CA LYS A 289 12.51 -5.50 1.39
C LYS A 289 13.21 -5.32 0.03
N SER A 290 13.90 -4.19 -0.16
CA SER A 290 14.57 -3.78 -1.41
C SER A 290 13.61 -3.56 -2.59
N SER A 291 12.36 -3.29 -2.30
CA SER A 291 11.34 -2.89 -3.26
C SER A 291 11.58 -1.47 -3.72
N ILE A 292 11.39 -1.19 -5.02
CA ILE A 292 11.56 0.15 -5.57
C ILE A 292 10.21 0.66 -6.06
N GLN A 293 9.77 1.79 -5.53
CA GLN A 293 8.64 2.54 -6.06
C GLN A 293 9.14 3.89 -6.58
N ARG A 294 8.85 4.16 -7.86
CA ARG A 294 9.14 5.43 -8.53
C ARG A 294 7.83 6.17 -8.74
N ILE A 295 7.80 7.43 -8.32
CA ILE A 295 6.66 8.31 -8.48
C ILE A 295 7.13 9.49 -9.32
N ILE A 296 6.43 9.72 -10.43
CA ILE A 296 6.69 10.82 -11.34
C ILE A 296 5.48 11.73 -11.31
N THR A 297 5.70 13.03 -11.13
CA THR A 297 4.63 14.03 -11.22
C THR A 297 4.90 14.95 -12.38
N ASP A 298 3.84 15.39 -13.04
CA ASP A 298 3.87 16.41 -14.09
C ASP A 298 2.69 17.34 -13.82
N VAL A 299 2.94 18.48 -13.19
CA VAL A 299 1.89 19.38 -12.68
C VAL A 299 2.12 20.79 -13.19
N THR A 300 1.10 21.36 -13.84
CA THR A 300 1.14 22.71 -14.40
C THR A 300 0.32 23.66 -13.55
N LEU A 301 1.00 24.73 -13.15
CA LEU A 301 0.46 25.88 -12.46
C LEU A 301 0.27 27.04 -13.44
N PHE A 302 -0.87 27.73 -13.37
CA PHE A 302 -1.13 28.96 -14.12
C PHE A 302 -1.43 30.08 -13.14
N ASN A 303 -0.72 31.21 -13.26
CA ASN A 303 -0.86 32.32 -12.32
C ASN A 303 -2.24 32.98 -12.34
N ASP A 304 -2.86 33.06 -13.52
CA ASP A 304 -4.19 33.68 -13.71
C ASP A 304 -5.35 32.68 -13.46
N SER A 305 -5.05 31.45 -13.05
CA SER A 305 -6.03 30.39 -12.80
C SER A 305 -5.99 29.98 -11.33
N ASN A 306 -7.17 29.79 -10.74
CA ASN A 306 -7.28 29.12 -9.44
C ASN A 306 -7.25 27.58 -9.58
N LYS A 307 -6.92 27.05 -10.75
CA LYS A 307 -6.87 25.61 -11.03
C LYS A 307 -5.49 25.20 -11.52
N THR A 308 -4.97 24.18 -10.86
CA THR A 308 -3.74 23.47 -11.22
C THR A 308 -4.12 22.09 -11.75
N PHE A 309 -3.50 21.63 -12.83
CA PHE A 309 -3.77 20.32 -13.42
C PHE A 309 -2.48 19.54 -13.61
N GLY A 310 -2.56 18.22 -13.59
CA GLY A 310 -1.38 17.40 -13.83
C GLY A 310 -1.66 15.92 -13.82
N THR A 311 -0.57 15.16 -13.86
CA THR A 311 -0.58 13.72 -13.69
C THR A 311 0.38 13.29 -12.59
N VAL A 312 0.03 12.19 -11.92
CA VAL A 312 0.91 11.47 -11.01
C VAL A 312 0.98 10.04 -11.51
N THR A 313 2.18 9.60 -11.87
CA THR A 313 2.46 8.24 -12.33
C THR A 313 3.23 7.50 -11.24
N ILE A 314 2.65 6.41 -10.74
CA ILE A 314 3.28 5.55 -9.75
C ILE A 314 3.66 4.24 -10.42
N ARG A 315 4.95 3.96 -10.45
CA ARG A 315 5.52 2.71 -10.95
C ARG A 315 6.17 1.95 -9.81
N SER A 316 5.74 0.71 -9.60
CA SER A 316 6.28 -0.16 -8.56
C SER A 316 6.95 -1.37 -9.20
N ASP A 317 8.23 -1.56 -8.93
CA ASP A 317 9.02 -2.70 -9.40
C ASP A 317 9.24 -3.66 -8.22
N PHE A 318 8.72 -4.89 -8.36
CA PHE A 318 8.68 -5.95 -7.34
C PHE A 318 9.47 -7.19 -7.78
#